data_AF-A0A9D8PBI6-F1
#
_entry.id   AF-A0A9D8PBI6-F1
#
_cell.length_a   1.000
_cell.length_b   1.000
_cell.length_c   1.000
_cell.angle_alpha   90.00
_cell.angle_beta   90.00
_cell.angle_gamma   90.00
#
_symmetry.space_group_name_H-M   'P 1'
#
loop_
_entity.id
_entity.type
_entity.pdbx_description
1 polymer ?
#
loop_
_entity_poly.entity_id
_entity_poly.type
_entity_poly.pdbx_seq_one_letter_code
_entity_poly.pdbx_strand_id
1 'polypeptide(L)'
;MKEWQTFVRRFSDMKEGKRELFIKDLSPGKTKYNTKHVYATVAKSKRTLKNPDTLWIRGESGEKALTPWYLVIEKELEEFIPGRPWEDLLEVMAKREMKKG
;
A
#
# COMPACT_ATOMS: atom_id res chain seq x y z
N MET A 1 -11.19 11.16 8.43
CA MET A 1 -9.98 11.20 7.57
C MET A 1 -8.98 10.25 8.20
N LYS A 2 -8.53 9.22 7.49
CA LYS A 2 -7.61 8.23 8.05
C LYS A 2 -6.17 8.66 7.82
N GLU A 3 -5.29 8.19 8.70
CA GLU A 3 -3.86 8.36 8.57
C GLU A 3 -3.21 7.03 8.28
N TRP A 4 -2.39 7.01 7.24
CA TRP A 4 -1.67 5.84 6.77
C TRP A 4 -0.18 6.11 6.81
N GLN A 5 0.62 5.05 6.88
CA GLN A 5 2.07 5.12 6.82
C GLN A 5 2.62 4.14 5.78
N THR A 6 3.60 4.57 5.00
CA THR A 6 4.35 3.68 4.11
C THR A 6 5.85 3.89 4.28
N PHE A 7 6.61 2.89 3.86
CA PHE A 7 8.08 2.89 3.91
C PHE A 7 8.62 2.83 2.49
N VAL A 8 9.58 3.70 2.19
CA VAL A 8 10.29 3.76 0.92
C VAL A 8 11.79 3.77 1.19
N ARG A 9 12.59 3.19 0.28
CA ARG A 9 14.06 3.23 0.40
C ARG A 9 14.58 4.66 0.31
N ARG A 10 14.19 5.38 -0.73
CA ARG A 10 14.45 6.82 -0.89
C ARG A 10 13.15 7.55 -1.15
N PHE A 11 13.02 8.77 -0.61
CA PHE A 11 11.84 9.59 -0.88
C PHE A 11 11.63 9.86 -2.38
N SER A 12 12.72 9.89 -3.16
CA SER A 12 12.70 10.03 -4.62
C SER A 12 12.08 8.83 -5.35
N ASP A 13 11.99 7.66 -4.72
CA ASP A 13 11.32 6.48 -5.29
C ASP A 13 9.81 6.65 -5.29
N MET A 14 9.28 7.58 -4.49
CA MET A 14 7.86 7.92 -4.50
C MET A 14 7.54 8.88 -5.66
N LYS A 15 6.61 8.45 -6.52
CA LYS A 15 6.08 9.24 -7.63
C LYS A 15 4.56 9.37 -7.49
N GLU A 16 4.01 10.48 -7.98
CA GLU A 16 2.56 10.68 -8.03
C GLU A 16 1.93 9.74 -9.06
N GLY A 17 0.66 9.40 -8.87
CA GLY A 17 -0.12 8.50 -9.73
C GLY A 17 -0.51 7.19 -9.05
N LYS A 18 -0.97 6.24 -9.87
CA LYS A 18 -1.48 4.93 -9.43
C LYS A 18 -0.34 3.96 -9.19
N ARG A 19 -0.22 3.44 -7.96
CA ARG A 19 0.85 2.53 -7.59
C ARG A 19 0.41 1.50 -6.56
N GLU A 20 1.09 0.39 -6.58
CA GLU A 20 1.04 -0.64 -5.54
C GLU A 20 1.90 -0.22 -4.35
N LEU A 21 1.34 -0.29 -3.15
CA LEU A 21 1.98 0.16 -1.92
C LEU A 21 1.57 -0.73 -0.74
N PHE A 22 2.51 -0.92 0.19
CA PHE A 22 2.20 -1.41 1.53
C PHE A 22 1.95 -0.22 2.44
N ILE A 23 0.76 -0.18 3.04
CA ILE A 23 0.37 0.87 3.98
C ILE A 23 0.07 0.28 5.36
N LYS A 24 0.39 1.02 6.40
CA LYS A 24 0.03 0.72 7.78
C LYS A 24 -1.01 1.70 8.27
N ASP A 25 -2.04 1.18 8.92
CA ASP A 25 -3.07 2.01 9.56
C ASP A 25 -2.48 2.70 10.80
N LEU A 26 -2.57 4.03 10.91
CA LEU A 26 -2.16 4.78 12.10
C LEU A 26 -3.34 5.22 12.97
N SER A 27 -4.56 4.88 12.58
CA SER A 27 -5.77 5.20 13.34
C SER A 27 -5.68 4.57 14.73
N PRO A 28 -6.06 5.32 15.79
CA PRO A 28 -6.04 4.79 17.14
C PRO A 28 -7.03 3.63 17.28
N GLY A 29 -6.60 2.52 17.87
CA GLY A 29 -7.44 1.35 18.12
C GLY A 29 -6.76 0.03 17.78
N LYS A 30 -7.59 -1.02 17.66
CA LYS A 30 -7.14 -2.41 17.42
C LYS A 30 -6.42 -2.61 16.08
N THR A 31 -6.70 -1.75 15.10
CA THR A 31 -6.12 -1.85 13.75
C THR A 31 -4.84 -1.05 13.60
N LYS A 32 -4.39 -0.34 14.64
CA LYS A 32 -3.15 0.43 14.60
C LYS A 32 -1.98 -0.49 14.24
N TYR A 33 -1.20 -0.08 13.24
CA TYR A 33 -0.10 -0.83 12.61
C TYR A 33 -0.51 -2.05 11.78
N ASN A 34 -1.80 -2.27 11.55
CA ASN A 34 -2.21 -3.30 10.61
C ASN A 34 -1.70 -2.96 9.22
N THR A 35 -1.01 -3.92 8.59
CA THR A 35 -0.45 -3.74 7.26
C THR A 35 -1.51 -4.15 6.24
N LYS A 36 -1.59 -3.37 5.17
CA LYS A 36 -2.44 -3.65 4.03
C LYS A 36 -1.62 -3.51 2.78
N HIS A 37 -1.70 -4.50 1.91
CA HIS A 37 -1.25 -4.37 0.55
C HIS A 37 -2.36 -3.71 -0.29
N VAL A 38 -2.07 -2.59 -0.96
CA VAL A 38 -3.08 -1.84 -1.70
C VAL A 38 -2.59 -1.35 -3.05
N TYR A 39 -3.52 -1.23 -3.98
CA TYR A 39 -3.38 -0.42 -5.18
C TYR A 39 -4.05 0.93 -4.94
N ALA A 40 -3.29 2.01 -4.95
CA ALA A 40 -3.74 3.34 -4.56
C ALA A 40 -3.22 4.42 -5.50
N THR A 41 -4.01 5.49 -5.66
CA THR A 41 -3.53 6.73 -6.29
C THR A 41 -2.91 7.63 -5.24
N VAL A 42 -1.67 8.06 -5.44
CA VAL A 42 -0.96 8.97 -4.54
C VAL A 42 -0.69 10.32 -5.19
N ALA A 43 -0.75 11.38 -4.39
CA ALA A 43 -0.44 12.74 -4.82
C ALA A 43 0.24 13.53 -3.69
N LYS A 44 1.05 14.52 -4.07
CA LYS A 44 1.62 15.50 -3.12
C LYS A 44 0.59 16.56 -2.71
N SER A 45 -0.44 16.77 -3.53
CA SER A 45 -1.48 17.77 -3.30
C SER A 45 -2.85 17.11 -3.04
N LYS A 46 -3.53 17.58 -1.98
CA LYS A 46 -4.90 17.16 -1.63
C LYS A 46 -5.90 17.47 -2.75
N ARG A 47 -5.66 18.53 -3.53
CA ARG A 47 -6.60 19.02 -4.57
C ARG A 47 -6.72 18.08 -5.77
N THR A 48 -5.71 17.25 -6.00
CA THR A 48 -5.66 16.32 -7.13
C THR A 48 -6.55 15.09 -6.90
N LEU A 49 -6.96 14.82 -5.66
CA LEU A 49 -7.67 13.61 -5.27
C LEU A 49 -9.05 13.92 -4.69
N LYS A 50 -10.04 13.06 -4.97
CA LYS A 50 -11.38 13.17 -4.40
C LYS A 50 -11.41 12.47 -3.04
N ASN A 51 -11.55 13.25 -1.97
CA ASN A 51 -11.60 12.78 -0.58
C ASN A 51 -10.39 11.92 -0.12
N PRO A 52 -9.14 12.43 -0.27
CA PRO A 52 -7.95 11.65 0.07
C PRO A 52 -7.73 11.50 1.57
N ASP A 53 -7.14 10.38 1.93
CA ASP A 53 -6.53 10.15 3.24
C ASP A 53 -5.09 10.65 3.29
N THR A 54 -4.56 10.83 4.50
CA THR A 54 -3.17 11.27 4.72
C THR A 54 -2.22 10.08 4.64
N LEU A 55 -1.14 10.21 3.88
CA LEU A 55 -0.05 9.24 3.80
C LEU A 55 1.24 9.83 4.36
N TRP A 56 1.74 9.23 5.42
CA TRP A 56 3.05 9.52 5.98
C TRP A 56 4.10 8.60 5.35
N ILE A 57 5.04 9.18 4.61
CA ILE A 57 6.15 8.45 4.03
C ILE A 57 7.31 8.44 5.04
N ARG A 58 7.87 7.26 5.28
CA ARG A 58 9.12 7.09 6.01
C ARG A 58 10.21 6.51 5.12
N GLY A 59 11.44 6.95 5.33
CA GLY A 59 12.63 6.34 4.74
C GLY A 59 12.95 4.99 5.37
N GLU A 60 13.89 4.26 4.77
CA GLU A 60 14.39 2.98 5.31
C GLU A 60 14.95 3.12 6.73
N SER A 61 15.63 4.23 7.01
CA SER A 61 16.16 4.57 8.34
C SER A 61 15.10 5.10 9.31
N GLY A 62 13.82 5.12 8.92
CA GLY A 62 12.71 5.58 9.76
C GLY A 62 12.47 7.10 9.74
N GLU A 63 13.28 7.85 9.01
CA GLU A 63 13.14 9.30 8.81
C GLU A 63 11.76 9.64 8.25
N LYS A 64 11.08 10.63 8.82
CA LYS A 64 9.74 11.04 8.39
C LYS A 64 9.85 12.12 7.32
N ALA A 65 9.10 11.99 6.23
CA ALA A 65 8.99 13.04 5.22
C ALA A 65 8.48 14.35 5.85
N LEU A 66 9.07 15.48 5.46
CA LEU A 66 8.68 16.82 5.94
C LEU A 66 7.22 17.15 5.62
N THR A 67 6.77 16.77 4.41
CA THR A 67 5.41 17.00 3.94
C THR A 67 4.66 15.68 3.81
N PRO A 68 3.42 15.59 4.32
CA PRO A 68 2.59 14.43 4.09
C PRO A 68 2.23 14.33 2.60
N TRP A 69 2.00 13.10 2.17
CA TRP A 69 1.37 12.81 0.90
C TRP A 69 -0.11 12.50 1.12
N TYR A 70 -0.84 12.36 0.03
CA TYR A 70 -2.26 12.05 0.03
C TYR A 70 -2.46 10.77 -0.78
N LEU A 71 -3.36 9.90 -0.33
CA LEU A 71 -3.73 8.71 -1.08
C LEU A 71 -5.23 8.51 -1.18
N VAL A 72 -5.63 7.82 -2.24
CA VAL A 72 -6.95 7.21 -2.40
C VAL A 72 -6.73 5.73 -2.70
N ILE A 73 -7.20 4.87 -1.79
CA ILE A 73 -7.13 3.42 -1.97
C ILE A 73 -8.16 3.05 -3.05
N GLU A 74 -7.70 2.51 -4.18
CA GLU A 74 -8.60 2.01 -5.22
C GLU A 74 -8.97 0.55 -4.95
N LYS A 75 -8.01 -0.26 -4.50
CA LYS A 75 -8.22 -1.68 -4.21
C LYS A 75 -7.26 -2.19 -3.13
N GLU A 76 -7.76 -3.05 -2.25
CA GLU A 76 -6.90 -3.86 -1.37
C GLU A 76 -6.44 -5.12 -2.14
N LEU A 77 -5.13 -5.33 -2.19
CA LEU A 77 -4.52 -6.51 -2.81
C LEU A 77 -4.40 -7.60 -1.74
N GLU A 78 -4.69 -8.84 -2.14
CA GLU A 78 -4.66 -9.98 -1.24
C GLU A 78 -3.21 -10.24 -0.81
N GLU A 79 -2.95 -10.18 0.51
CA GLU A 79 -1.60 -10.24 1.10
C GLU A 79 -1.02 -11.66 1.10
N PHE A 80 -1.84 -12.66 0.79
CA PHE A 80 -1.50 -14.06 0.87
C PHE A 80 -2.05 -14.82 -0.33
N ILE A 81 -1.19 -15.62 -0.98
CA ILE A 81 -1.66 -16.71 -1.82
C ILE A 81 -1.97 -17.85 -0.86
N PRO A 82 -3.25 -18.21 -0.62
CA PRO A 82 -3.56 -19.44 0.09
C PRO A 82 -2.96 -20.61 -0.68
N GLY A 83 -1.91 -21.19 -0.12
CA GLY A 83 -1.22 -22.38 -0.59
C GLY A 83 -0.75 -23.19 0.61
N ARG A 84 -0.74 -24.51 0.48
CA ARG A 84 -0.16 -25.37 1.52
C ARG A 84 1.36 -25.19 1.54
N PRO A 85 2.04 -25.34 2.70
CA PRO A 85 3.49 -25.17 2.80
C PRO A 85 4.32 -26.07 1.85
N TRP A 86 3.72 -27.14 1.34
CA TRP A 86 4.33 -28.13 0.44
C TRP A 86 3.81 -28.06 -1.01
N GLU A 87 2.94 -27.10 -1.34
CA GLU A 87 2.53 -26.86 -2.73
C GLU A 87 3.57 -26.03 -3.48
N ASP A 88 3.85 -26.42 -4.72
CA ASP A 88 4.71 -25.64 -5.60
C ASP A 88 4.03 -24.30 -5.95
N LEU A 89 4.68 -23.21 -5.56
CA LEU A 89 4.18 -21.85 -5.76
C LEU A 89 3.92 -21.53 -7.25
N LEU A 90 4.72 -22.09 -8.17
CA LEU A 90 4.59 -21.85 -9.60
C LEU A 90 3.31 -22.52 -10.16
N GLU A 91 2.98 -23.72 -9.69
CA GLU A 91 1.75 -24.40 -10.10
C GLU A 91 0.49 -23.70 -9.58
N VAL A 92 0.52 -23.20 -8.34
CA VAL A 92 -0.62 -22.47 -7.75
C VAL A 92 -0.87 -21.16 -8.50
N MET A 93 0.19 -20.45 -8.89
CA MET A 93 0.08 -19.23 -9.69
C MET A 93 -0.44 -19.51 -11.11
N ALA A 94 0.10 -20.52 -11.81
CA ALA A 94 -0.35 -20.90 -13.14
C ALA A 94 -1.84 -21.30 -13.18
N LYS A 95 -2.33 -22.05 -12.20
CA LYS A 95 -3.77 -22.41 -12.08
C LYS A 95 -4.67 -21.20 -11.85
N ARG A 96 -4.18 -20.16 -11.15
CA ARG A 96 -4.94 -18.91 -10.92
C ARG A 96 -5.00 -18.05 -12.17
N GLU A 97 -3.94 -18.01 -12.98
CA GLU A 97 -3.94 -17.30 -14.26
C GLU A 97 -4.88 -17.96 -15.27
N MET A 98 -4.87 -19.30 -15.36
CA MET A 98 -5.79 -20.04 -16.23
C MET A 98 -7.28 -19.90 -15.84
N LYS A 99 -7.60 -19.65 -14.57
CA LYS A 99 -8.98 -19.42 -14.10
C LYS A 99 -9.50 -18.00 -14.36
N LYS A 100 -8.64 -17.06 -14.74
CA LYS A 100 -9.00 -15.66 -14.99
C LYS A 100 -9.26 -15.35 -16.47
N GLY A 101 -8.94 -16.27 -17.39
CA GLY A 101 -9.28 -16.20 -18.81
C GLY A 101 -10.58 -16.94 -19.10
#